data_AF-W2PUT3-F1
#
_entry.id   AF-W2PUT3-F1
#
_cell.length_a   1.000
_cell.length_b   1.000
_cell.length_c   1.000
_cell.angle_alpha   90.00
_cell.angle_beta   90.00
_cell.angle_gamma   90.00
#
_symmetry.space_group_name_H-M   'P 1'
#
loop_
_entity.id
_entity.type
_entity.pdbx_description
1 polymer ?
#
loop_
_entity_poly.entity_id
_entity_poly.type
_entity_poly.pdbx_seq_one_letter_code
_entity_poly.pdbx_strand_id
1 'polypeptide(L)'
;MGNDSEQTSLLFNECDVDVEFVPAIIARGTSFPAASPTYTASLDVVKIHDYETESDAASLVQELTQEQDEEPEPVAIDEFWKTMALAYPVVITYTLEYLPGLVCIVLVGHIESPDTKRYVAAATLSTMFTNVSALSIGFGLTSALDTLCSQAYGAGKLDKLGLYLQSALIVIGACLIPVFLMNWHAEFFLLLAGQDPEVARLAGEFSRVTVFGVPFLFVYEMLRKLLQAQNVVRPMVLFALVGTFINVFGGYMLTYWSSLGFHGAALSRTLGYMAMPLCLAPYFMVSGNHTRWWTGWKIKEAWALVPLFLRLGIPGFLMMAMEWWAYEVLAVIAGNLPDGVVSVSAHAVLMNVASSIYTVFMGVSISSNIRVGNCLGANHPKKARVISRTTLSTVFVLSCFFAGLVYLLRHQIPLLVINDPVAIQRASDALLVMVPYEIIDSLNCVIQGIYKGAGWQDMAAKTNVLAFYVIGIPLGALLSFHFGIGIEGLWIGFGTGIATAFTVCSTNLYYSSWEQMALEARARLAH
;
A
#
# COMPACT_ATOMS: atom_id res chain seq x y z
N MET A 1 -7.19 -60.03 -38.00
CA MET A 1 -8.42 -60.57 -38.61
C MET A 1 -9.56 -59.91 -37.85
N GLY A 2 -10.39 -59.01 -38.35
CA GLY A 2 -10.65 -58.31 -39.61
C GLY A 2 -11.68 -57.21 -39.24
N ASN A 3 -11.58 -56.01 -39.83
CA ASN A 3 -12.55 -55.45 -40.80
C ASN A 3 -14.03 -55.48 -40.37
N ASP A 4 -14.90 -54.53 -40.71
CA ASP A 4 -14.86 -53.17 -41.22
C ASP A 4 -16.36 -52.78 -41.34
N SER A 5 -16.67 -51.50 -41.20
CA SER A 5 -17.62 -50.68 -42.01
C SER A 5 -19.09 -51.07 -42.31
N GLU A 6 -19.83 -49.99 -42.62
CA GLU A 6 -21.07 -49.81 -43.44
C GLU A 6 -22.43 -49.85 -42.73
N GLN A 7 -23.22 -48.76 -42.65
CA GLN A 7 -23.84 -47.84 -43.65
C GLN A 7 -25.04 -48.40 -44.42
N THR A 8 -26.21 -47.74 -44.27
CA THR A 8 -27.30 -47.46 -45.26
C THR A 8 -28.43 -46.74 -44.49
N SER A 9 -28.83 -45.48 -44.69
CA SER A 9 -29.32 -44.66 -45.85
C SER A 9 -30.80 -44.85 -46.22
N LEU A 10 -31.38 -43.81 -46.86
CA LEU A 10 -32.76 -43.55 -47.39
C LEU A 10 -33.54 -42.52 -46.54
N LEU A 11 -34.14 -41.43 -47.04
CA LEU A 11 -34.43 -40.91 -48.40
C LEU A 11 -34.88 -39.42 -48.32
N PHE A 12 -34.72 -38.71 -49.44
CA PHE A 12 -35.03 -37.31 -49.77
C PHE A 12 -36.52 -36.91 -49.76
N ASN A 13 -36.80 -35.61 -49.56
CA ASN A 13 -37.64 -34.83 -50.50
C ASN A 13 -37.43 -33.31 -50.33
N GLU A 14 -37.11 -32.64 -51.45
CA GLU A 14 -37.04 -31.19 -51.63
C GLU A 14 -38.42 -30.61 -51.99
N CYS A 15 -38.68 -29.37 -51.59
CA CYS A 15 -39.63 -28.47 -52.26
C CYS A 15 -39.16 -27.01 -52.05
N ASP A 16 -38.72 -26.40 -53.14
CA ASP A 16 -38.38 -24.98 -53.29
C ASP A 16 -39.63 -24.07 -53.18
N VAL A 17 -39.46 -22.92 -52.51
CA VAL A 17 -40.14 -21.66 -52.85
C VAL A 17 -39.14 -20.51 -52.62
N ASP A 18 -38.65 -19.95 -53.73
CA ASP A 18 -37.97 -18.65 -53.81
C ASP A 18 -38.94 -17.48 -53.54
N VAL A 19 -38.41 -16.36 -53.01
CA VAL A 19 -38.63 -14.96 -53.49
C VAL A 19 -37.81 -13.97 -52.61
N GLU A 20 -36.81 -13.34 -53.26
CA GLU A 20 -36.31 -11.93 -53.08
C GLU A 20 -35.65 -11.50 -51.74
N PHE A 21 -34.48 -10.84 -51.63
CA PHE A 21 -33.59 -10.06 -52.52
C PHE A 21 -32.15 -10.00 -51.90
N VAL A 22 -31.13 -10.02 -52.76
CA VAL A 22 -29.64 -9.87 -52.59
C VAL A 22 -29.25 -8.34 -52.58
N PRO A 23 -28.01 -7.79 -52.37
CA PRO A 23 -26.60 -8.31 -52.22
C PRO A 23 -25.81 -7.77 -50.99
N ALA A 24 -24.68 -8.32 -50.52
CA ALA A 24 -23.36 -8.63 -51.09
C ALA A 24 -22.39 -7.42 -51.34
N ILE A 25 -21.23 -7.46 -50.65
CA ILE A 25 -19.86 -7.04 -51.05
C ILE A 25 -19.33 -5.61 -50.71
N ILE A 26 -18.32 -5.60 -49.82
CA ILE A 26 -17.10 -4.77 -49.69
C ILE A 26 -17.16 -3.30 -50.15
N ALA A 27 -16.95 -2.36 -49.20
CA ALA A 27 -16.40 -1.03 -49.48
C ALA A 27 -15.43 -0.56 -48.39
N ARG A 28 -14.21 -0.22 -48.81
CA ARG A 28 -13.24 0.59 -48.07
C ARG A 28 -13.81 1.99 -47.84
N GLY A 29 -13.57 2.52 -46.64
CA GLY A 29 -13.33 3.95 -46.39
C GLY A 29 -14.56 4.85 -46.29
N THR A 30 -14.97 5.15 -45.05
CA THR A 30 -15.44 6.49 -44.64
C THR A 30 -15.39 6.57 -43.11
N SER A 31 -14.68 7.57 -42.59
CA SER A 31 -14.74 8.19 -41.25
C SER A 31 -15.69 7.57 -40.21
N PHE A 32 -15.13 6.97 -39.15
CA PHE A 32 -15.85 6.72 -37.91
C PHE A 32 -16.10 8.04 -37.16
N PRO A 33 -17.33 8.32 -36.68
CA PRO A 33 -17.54 9.37 -35.69
C PRO A 33 -16.97 8.91 -34.34
N ALA A 34 -16.17 9.78 -33.73
CA ALA A 34 -15.66 9.62 -32.38
C ALA A 34 -16.79 9.78 -31.36
N ALA A 35 -17.22 8.67 -30.74
CA ALA A 35 -17.78 8.63 -29.40
C ALA A 35 -17.89 7.16 -28.97
N SER A 36 -16.98 6.71 -28.11
CA SER A 36 -17.11 5.41 -27.45
C SER A 36 -18.25 5.48 -26.41
N PRO A 37 -19.08 4.43 -26.23
CA PRO A 37 -20.13 4.39 -25.21
C PRO A 37 -19.61 4.52 -23.76
N THR A 38 -18.30 4.40 -23.55
CA THR A 38 -17.63 4.66 -22.26
C THR A 38 -17.58 6.15 -21.88
N TYR A 39 -17.82 7.07 -22.81
CA TYR A 39 -17.66 8.51 -22.60
C TYR A 39 -18.75 9.13 -21.71
N THR A 40 -19.97 8.57 -21.73
CA THR A 40 -21.10 9.06 -20.94
C THR A 40 -21.21 8.39 -19.57
N ALA A 41 -20.74 7.15 -19.42
CA ALA A 41 -20.82 6.41 -18.17
C ALA A 41 -19.76 6.85 -17.12
N SER A 42 -18.68 7.53 -17.53
CA SER A 42 -17.63 7.99 -16.61
C SER A 42 -17.88 9.39 -16.02
N LEU A 43 -18.82 10.15 -16.60
CA LEU A 43 -19.27 11.43 -16.03
C LEU A 43 -20.04 11.25 -14.71
N ASP A 44 -20.62 10.08 -14.46
CA ASP A 44 -21.23 9.72 -13.17
C ASP A 44 -20.21 9.62 -12.02
N VAL A 45 -18.91 9.41 -12.33
CA VAL A 45 -17.83 9.37 -11.34
C VAL A 45 -17.42 10.80 -10.92
N VAL A 46 -17.67 11.76 -11.81
CA VAL A 46 -17.58 13.21 -11.56
C VAL A 46 -18.93 13.70 -11.01
N LYS A 47 -19.53 12.99 -10.03
CA LYS A 47 -20.46 13.66 -9.11
C LYS A 47 -19.67 14.62 -8.24
N ILE A 48 -19.48 15.82 -8.78
CA ILE A 48 -19.04 17.01 -8.06
C ILE A 48 -20.26 17.44 -7.25
N HIS A 49 -20.40 16.88 -6.04
CA HIS A 49 -21.58 17.03 -5.20
C HIS A 49 -21.77 18.44 -4.59
N ASP A 50 -20.98 19.43 -5.02
CA ASP A 50 -21.08 20.82 -4.57
C ASP A 50 -21.62 21.77 -5.66
N TYR A 51 -22.00 21.25 -6.84
CA TYR A 51 -22.72 22.02 -7.85
C TYR A 51 -24.20 21.64 -7.84
N GLU A 52 -25.05 22.66 -7.70
CA GLU A 52 -26.50 22.49 -7.54
C GLU A 52 -27.17 21.89 -8.80
N THR A 53 -26.49 21.88 -9.95
CA THR A 53 -27.01 21.30 -11.21
C THR A 53 -25.93 20.60 -12.06
N GLU A 54 -26.34 19.61 -12.87
CA GLU A 54 -25.47 18.97 -13.90
C GLU A 54 -24.91 19.98 -14.91
N SER A 55 -25.61 21.10 -15.13
CA SER A 55 -25.19 22.20 -16.00
C SER A 55 -23.92 22.90 -15.49
N ASP A 56 -23.80 23.07 -14.16
CA ASP A 56 -22.65 23.75 -13.56
C ASP A 56 -21.40 22.86 -13.52
N ALA A 57 -21.60 21.54 -13.38
CA ALA A 57 -20.51 20.57 -13.55
C ALA A 57 -20.01 20.54 -15.00
N ALA A 58 -20.93 20.57 -15.98
CA ALA A 58 -20.58 20.59 -17.39
C ALA A 58 -19.85 21.89 -17.81
N SER A 59 -20.27 23.05 -17.28
CA SER A 59 -19.60 24.33 -17.55
C SER A 59 -18.19 24.37 -16.95
N LEU A 60 -17.99 23.89 -15.72
CA LEU A 60 -16.67 23.78 -15.12
C LEU A 60 -15.76 22.85 -15.94
N VAL A 61 -16.27 21.68 -16.37
CA VAL A 61 -15.49 20.77 -17.23
C VAL A 61 -15.10 21.44 -18.53
N GLN A 62 -16.00 22.23 -19.12
CA GLN A 62 -15.72 22.98 -20.34
C GLN A 62 -14.63 24.05 -20.13
N GLU A 63 -14.70 24.82 -19.03
CA GLU A 63 -13.67 25.80 -18.65
C GLU A 63 -12.31 25.13 -18.41
N LEU A 64 -12.29 24.03 -17.64
CA LEU A 64 -11.07 23.27 -17.36
C LEU A 64 -10.47 22.68 -18.64
N THR A 65 -11.28 22.28 -19.61
CA THR A 65 -10.79 21.70 -20.88
C THR A 65 -10.18 22.77 -21.80
N GLN A 66 -10.62 24.03 -21.69
CA GLN A 66 -10.11 25.13 -22.53
C GLN A 66 -8.74 25.68 -22.08
N GLU A 67 -8.37 25.54 -20.80
CA GLU A 67 -7.04 25.89 -20.28
C GLU A 67 -5.99 24.77 -20.50
N GLN A 68 -5.87 24.26 -21.73
CA GLN A 68 -4.78 23.35 -22.10
C GLN A 68 -3.58 24.14 -22.60
N ASP A 69 -2.62 24.39 -21.72
CA ASP A 69 -1.25 24.71 -22.13
C ASP A 69 -0.64 23.53 -22.90
N GLU A 70 0.21 23.82 -23.88
CA GLU A 70 0.87 22.80 -24.70
C GLU A 70 1.82 21.96 -23.83
N GLU A 71 1.44 20.70 -23.54
CA GLU A 71 2.26 19.78 -22.75
C GLU A 71 3.50 19.36 -23.56
N PRO A 72 4.74 19.62 -23.07
CA PRO A 72 5.93 19.21 -23.78
C PRO A 72 6.08 17.67 -23.77
N GLU A 73 6.50 17.11 -24.90
CA GLU A 73 6.62 15.67 -25.08
C GLU A 73 7.56 15.04 -24.03
N PRO A 74 7.08 14.05 -23.25
CA PRO A 74 7.86 13.43 -22.19
C PRO A 74 8.99 12.55 -22.74
N VAL A 75 10.21 12.79 -22.26
CA VAL A 75 11.37 11.93 -22.55
C VAL A 75 11.49 10.86 -21.46
N ALA A 76 11.30 9.59 -21.82
CA ALA A 76 11.22 8.48 -20.87
C ALA A 76 12.47 8.35 -19.95
N ILE A 77 13.67 8.60 -20.48
CA ILE A 77 14.91 8.49 -19.71
C ILE A 77 15.03 9.60 -18.66
N ASP A 78 14.54 10.81 -18.95
CA ASP A 78 14.54 11.92 -18.00
C ASP A 78 13.56 11.64 -16.86
N GLU A 79 12.38 11.14 -17.20
CA GLU A 79 11.35 10.77 -16.25
C GLU A 79 11.78 9.61 -15.35
N PHE A 80 12.53 8.65 -15.90
CA PHE A 80 13.19 7.60 -15.12
C PHE A 80 14.16 8.18 -14.08
N TRP A 81 15.11 9.03 -14.49
CA TRP A 81 16.12 9.56 -13.58
C TRP A 81 15.52 10.48 -12.50
N LYS A 82 14.52 11.30 -12.85
CA LYS A 82 13.80 12.13 -11.87
C LYS A 82 13.07 11.27 -10.84
N THR A 83 12.47 10.16 -11.27
CA THR A 83 11.77 9.24 -10.37
C THR A 83 12.76 8.51 -9.46
N MET A 84 13.88 8.04 -9.98
CA MET A 84 14.91 7.36 -9.19
C MET A 84 15.64 8.28 -8.21
N ALA A 85 15.84 9.55 -8.57
CA ALA A 85 16.42 10.56 -7.68
C ALA A 85 15.54 10.82 -6.43
N LEU A 86 14.22 10.66 -6.55
CA LEU A 86 13.29 10.67 -5.43
C LEU A 86 13.23 9.32 -4.71
N ALA A 87 13.26 8.22 -5.45
CA ALA A 87 13.14 6.87 -4.89
C ALA A 87 14.28 6.54 -3.92
N TYR A 88 15.53 6.82 -4.30
CA TYR A 88 16.70 6.49 -3.45
C TYR A 88 16.59 6.97 -1.99
N PRO A 89 16.39 8.28 -1.71
CA PRO A 89 16.26 8.74 -0.33
C PRO A 89 14.98 8.22 0.36
N VAL A 90 13.88 8.05 -0.38
CA VAL A 90 12.62 7.53 0.19
C VAL A 90 12.79 6.06 0.60
N VAL A 91 13.45 5.24 -0.21
CA VAL A 91 13.80 3.85 0.12
C VAL A 91 14.62 3.79 1.40
N ILE A 92 15.63 4.64 1.54
CA ILE A 92 16.45 4.70 2.77
C ILE A 92 15.59 5.08 3.98
N THR A 93 14.75 6.11 3.86
CA THR A 93 13.86 6.53 4.94
C THR A 93 12.98 5.38 5.44
N TYR A 94 12.30 4.67 4.53
CA TYR A 94 11.40 3.60 4.93
C TYR A 94 12.12 2.34 5.40
N THR A 95 13.30 2.05 4.86
CA THR A 95 14.17 0.99 5.38
C THR A 95 14.54 1.29 6.84
N LEU A 96 14.99 2.52 7.11
CA LEU A 96 15.33 2.96 8.48
C LEU A 96 14.13 2.88 9.41
N GLU A 97 12.95 3.31 8.97
CA GLU A 97 11.74 3.27 9.80
C GLU A 97 11.18 1.86 10.04
N TYR A 98 11.50 0.90 9.19
CA TYR A 98 11.15 -0.51 9.39
C TYR A 98 12.04 -1.19 10.46
N LEU A 99 13.34 -0.86 10.50
CA LEU A 99 14.32 -1.48 11.40
C LEU A 99 13.92 -1.48 12.88
N PRO A 100 13.35 -0.41 13.47
CA PRO A 100 12.92 -0.40 14.86
C PRO A 100 11.98 -1.55 15.26
N GLY A 101 11.10 -1.99 14.36
CA GLY A 101 10.21 -3.12 14.61
C GLY A 101 10.98 -4.41 14.82
N LEU A 102 11.93 -4.70 13.92
CA LEU A 102 12.81 -5.87 14.01
C LEU A 102 13.71 -5.81 15.25
N VAL A 103 14.32 -4.65 15.50
CA VAL A 103 15.25 -4.48 16.62
C VAL A 103 14.55 -4.69 17.95
N CYS A 104 13.32 -4.22 18.14
CA CYS A 104 12.55 -4.50 19.35
C CYS A 104 12.39 -6.01 19.61
N ILE A 105 12.05 -6.80 18.58
CA ILE A 105 11.89 -8.26 18.72
C ILE A 105 13.23 -8.91 19.06
N VAL A 106 14.32 -8.50 18.39
CA VAL A 106 15.68 -9.00 18.64
C VAL A 106 16.12 -8.71 20.07
N LEU A 107 15.92 -7.48 20.55
CA LEU A 107 16.27 -7.09 21.92
C LEU A 107 15.51 -7.93 22.95
N VAL A 108 14.20 -8.09 22.75
CA VAL A 108 13.38 -8.89 23.66
C VAL A 108 13.77 -10.38 23.63
N GLY A 109 14.12 -10.91 22.46
CA GLY A 109 14.52 -12.32 22.30
C GLY A 109 15.86 -12.70 22.91
N HIS A 110 16.71 -11.72 23.24
CA HIS A 110 18.02 -11.94 23.86
C HIS A 110 18.04 -11.60 25.36
N ILE A 111 16.88 -11.30 25.96
CA ILE A 111 16.76 -11.20 27.42
C ILE A 111 17.02 -12.60 28.01
N GLU A 112 17.94 -12.71 28.97
CA GLU A 112 18.18 -13.96 29.70
C GLU A 112 17.12 -14.13 30.80
N SER A 113 16.01 -14.80 30.48
CA SER A 113 14.90 -15.06 31.41
C SER A 113 14.22 -16.40 31.10
N PRO A 114 13.63 -17.08 32.10
CA PRO A 114 12.73 -18.20 31.84
C PRO A 114 11.54 -17.83 30.94
N ASP A 115 11.13 -16.56 30.93
CA ASP A 115 9.97 -16.05 30.20
C ASP A 115 10.30 -15.47 28.80
N THR A 116 11.54 -15.59 28.32
CA THR A 116 11.96 -14.98 27.03
C THR A 116 11.07 -15.36 25.86
N LYS A 117 10.64 -16.61 25.78
CA LYS A 117 9.70 -17.06 24.73
C LYS A 117 8.35 -16.34 24.82
N ARG A 118 7.84 -16.11 26.03
CA ARG A 118 6.59 -15.35 26.26
C ARG A 118 6.78 -13.89 25.93
N TYR A 119 7.93 -13.29 26.26
CA TYR A 119 8.22 -11.90 25.92
C TYR A 119 8.25 -11.70 24.40
N VAL A 120 8.91 -12.59 23.65
CA VAL A 120 8.93 -12.51 22.18
C VAL A 120 7.53 -12.65 21.60
N ALA A 121 6.75 -13.63 22.07
CA ALA A 121 5.36 -13.81 21.65
C ALA A 121 4.51 -12.56 21.96
N ALA A 122 4.64 -12.02 23.17
CA ALA A 122 3.90 -10.84 23.61
C ALA A 122 4.25 -9.58 22.81
N ALA A 123 5.55 -9.30 22.58
CA ALA A 123 5.98 -8.14 21.79
C ALA A 123 5.55 -8.24 20.32
N THR A 124 5.60 -9.45 19.75
CA THR A 124 5.14 -9.73 18.38
C THR A 124 3.64 -9.51 18.28
N LEU A 125 2.86 -10.11 19.18
CA LEU A 125 1.41 -10.00 19.22
C LEU A 125 0.93 -8.57 19.49
N SER A 126 1.62 -7.84 20.36
CA SER A 126 1.39 -6.41 20.62
C SER A 126 1.64 -5.56 19.37
N THR A 127 2.73 -5.84 18.65
CA THR A 127 3.05 -5.15 17.39
C THR A 127 2.01 -5.46 16.31
N MET A 128 1.62 -6.74 16.17
CA MET A 128 0.55 -7.17 15.27
C MET A 128 -0.76 -6.43 15.56
N PHE A 129 -1.18 -6.41 16.82
CA PHE A 129 -2.37 -5.70 17.26
C PHE A 129 -2.28 -4.20 16.96
N THR A 130 -1.12 -3.58 17.19
CA THR A 130 -0.88 -2.15 16.88
C THR A 130 -0.92 -1.88 15.37
N ASN A 131 -0.39 -2.77 14.54
CA ASN A 131 -0.44 -2.64 13.08
C ASN A 131 -1.90 -2.64 12.58
N VAL A 132 -2.71 -3.59 13.07
CA VAL A 132 -4.13 -3.72 12.72
C VAL A 132 -4.96 -2.56 13.26
N SER A 133 -4.82 -2.23 14.54
CA SER A 133 -5.72 -1.29 15.24
C SER A 133 -5.27 0.17 15.20
N ALA A 134 -4.03 0.46 14.82
CA ALA A 134 -3.49 1.82 14.79
C ALA A 134 -2.84 2.17 13.44
N LEU A 135 -1.76 1.48 13.06
CA LEU A 135 -0.92 1.93 11.95
C LEU A 135 -1.62 1.84 10.60
N SER A 136 -2.33 0.74 10.32
CA SER A 136 -3.09 0.59 9.08
C SER A 136 -4.17 1.68 8.93
N ILE A 137 -4.83 2.06 10.03
CA ILE A 137 -5.82 3.15 10.07
C ILE A 137 -5.16 4.49 9.78
N GLY A 138 -4.11 4.84 10.53
CA GLY A 138 -3.44 6.14 10.39
C GLY A 138 -2.73 6.32 9.06
N PHE A 139 -1.88 5.37 8.65
CA PHE A 139 -1.19 5.41 7.36
C PHE A 139 -2.17 5.33 6.18
N GLY A 140 -3.24 4.57 6.36
CA GLY A 140 -4.35 4.48 5.43
C GLY A 140 -5.07 5.81 5.20
N LEU A 141 -5.59 6.43 6.26
CA LEU A 141 -6.31 7.70 6.19
C LEU A 141 -5.41 8.84 5.71
N THR A 142 -4.17 8.91 6.19
CA THR A 142 -3.20 9.94 5.77
C THR A 142 -2.76 9.80 4.31
N SER A 143 -3.03 8.67 3.65
CA SER A 143 -2.80 8.54 2.21
C SER A 143 -3.70 9.45 1.36
N ALA A 144 -4.71 10.10 1.92
CA ALA A 144 -5.39 11.20 1.24
C ALA A 144 -4.42 12.37 0.92
N LEU A 145 -3.43 12.62 1.80
CA LEU A 145 -2.41 13.65 1.56
C LEU A 145 -1.47 13.29 0.40
N ASP A 146 -1.27 11.99 0.15
CA ASP A 146 -0.48 11.51 -0.99
C ASP A 146 -1.07 12.03 -2.31
N THR A 147 -2.41 12.03 -2.43
CA THR A 147 -3.14 12.55 -3.59
C THR A 147 -3.26 14.08 -3.54
N LEU A 148 -3.82 14.61 -2.45
CA LEU A 148 -4.22 16.02 -2.37
C LEU A 148 -3.01 16.95 -2.41
N CYS A 149 -1.95 16.65 -1.67
CA CYS A 149 -0.77 17.50 -1.63
C CYS A 149 0.06 17.42 -2.92
N SER A 150 0.20 16.24 -3.53
CA SER A 150 0.95 16.10 -4.80
C SER A 150 0.22 16.80 -5.95
N GLN A 151 -1.09 16.62 -6.07
CA GLN A 151 -1.87 17.31 -7.10
C GLN A 151 -1.86 18.83 -6.89
N ALA A 152 -2.05 19.31 -5.65
CA ALA A 152 -1.99 20.74 -5.36
C ALA A 152 -0.61 21.35 -5.63
N TYR A 153 0.46 20.64 -5.28
CA TYR A 153 1.82 21.06 -5.58
C TYR A 153 2.08 21.14 -7.10
N GLY A 154 1.64 20.11 -7.84
CA GLY A 154 1.69 20.08 -9.29
C GLY A 154 0.97 21.26 -9.94
N ALA A 155 -0.22 21.61 -9.43
CA ALA A 155 -1.02 22.74 -9.90
C ALA A 155 -0.51 24.12 -9.43
N GLY A 156 0.57 24.19 -8.66
CA GLY A 156 1.09 25.43 -8.08
C GLY A 156 0.22 26.05 -6.96
N LYS A 157 -0.82 25.35 -6.49
CA LYS A 157 -1.74 25.81 -5.43
C LYS A 157 -1.15 25.53 -4.04
N LEU A 158 -0.03 26.19 -3.72
CA LEU A 158 0.75 25.91 -2.51
C LEU A 158 0.00 26.25 -1.21
N ASP A 159 -0.92 27.21 -1.25
CA ASP A 159 -1.79 27.61 -0.16
C ASP A 159 -2.69 26.46 0.34
N LYS A 160 -3.11 25.56 -0.57
CA LYS A 160 -3.96 24.41 -0.20
C LYS A 160 -3.26 23.35 0.63
N LEU A 161 -1.92 23.25 0.56
CA LEU A 161 -1.17 22.25 1.32
C LEU A 161 -1.36 22.44 2.83
N GLY A 162 -1.32 23.69 3.31
CA GLY A 162 -1.56 24.00 4.72
C GLY A 162 -2.99 23.66 5.17
N LEU A 163 -3.98 23.87 4.31
CA LEU A 163 -5.38 23.53 4.58
C LEU A 163 -5.62 22.01 4.63
N TYR A 164 -5.02 21.25 3.70
CA TYR A 164 -5.09 19.79 3.73
C TYR A 164 -4.44 19.20 4.97
N LEU A 165 -3.29 19.75 5.42
CA LEU A 165 -2.67 19.35 6.68
C LEU A 165 -3.60 19.58 7.87
N GLN A 166 -4.26 20.74 7.94
CA GLN A 166 -5.21 21.03 9.02
C GLN A 166 -6.43 20.09 8.99
N SER A 167 -6.94 19.79 7.79
CA SER A 167 -8.05 18.84 7.61
C SER A 167 -7.64 17.42 8.06
N ALA A 168 -6.42 17.00 7.71
CA ALA A 168 -5.85 15.74 8.16
C ALA A 168 -5.70 15.72 9.70
N LEU A 169 -5.22 16.80 10.32
CA LEU A 169 -5.11 16.90 11.78
C LEU A 169 -6.47 16.72 12.48
N ILE A 170 -7.55 17.27 11.91
CA ILE A 170 -8.91 17.11 12.44
C ILE A 170 -9.33 15.63 12.36
N VAL A 171 -9.22 15.02 11.17
CA VAL A 171 -9.65 13.63 10.94
C VAL A 171 -8.83 12.64 11.75
N ILE A 172 -7.50 12.75 11.70
CA ILE A 172 -6.58 11.86 12.42
C ILE A 172 -6.68 12.09 13.93
N GLY A 173 -6.86 13.34 14.39
CA GLY A 173 -7.11 13.66 15.79
C GLY A 173 -8.36 12.97 16.34
N ALA A 174 -9.45 12.94 15.57
CA ALA A 174 -10.65 12.19 15.94
C ALA A 174 -10.39 10.67 15.97
N CYS A 175 -9.63 10.14 15.01
CA CYS A 175 -9.29 8.72 14.93
C CYS A 175 -8.33 8.25 16.05
N LEU A 176 -7.53 9.13 16.62
CA LEU A 176 -6.62 8.79 17.73
C LEU A 176 -7.37 8.32 18.98
N ILE A 177 -8.61 8.76 19.21
CA ILE A 177 -9.42 8.37 20.37
C ILE A 177 -9.71 6.85 20.35
N PRO A 178 -10.40 6.30 19.32
CA PRO A 178 -10.64 4.85 19.27
C PRO A 178 -9.34 4.05 19.17
N VAL A 179 -8.33 4.54 18.43
CA VAL A 179 -7.01 3.90 18.34
C VAL A 179 -6.36 3.75 19.72
N PHE A 180 -6.38 4.82 20.52
CA PHE A 180 -5.81 4.81 21.86
C PHE A 180 -6.57 3.84 22.77
N LEU A 181 -7.91 3.88 22.77
CA LEU A 181 -8.74 2.99 23.60
C LEU A 181 -8.53 1.51 23.25
N MET A 182 -8.49 1.17 21.96
CA MET A 182 -8.24 -0.20 21.50
C MET A 182 -6.87 -0.71 21.97
N ASN A 183 -5.81 0.08 21.79
CA ASN A 183 -4.44 -0.33 22.14
C ASN A 183 -4.19 -0.31 23.64
N TRP A 184 -4.81 0.61 24.39
CA TRP A 184 -4.74 0.63 25.85
C TRP A 184 -5.33 -0.66 26.46
N HIS A 185 -6.42 -1.16 25.87
CA HIS A 185 -7.10 -2.39 26.27
C HIS A 185 -6.73 -3.60 25.39
N ALA A 186 -5.53 -3.62 24.78
CA ALA A 186 -5.12 -4.71 23.89
C ALA A 186 -5.22 -6.10 24.55
N GLU A 187 -4.86 -6.23 25.83
CA GLU A 187 -5.01 -7.47 26.59
C GLU A 187 -6.43 -8.06 26.50
N PHE A 188 -7.46 -7.24 26.67
CA PHE A 188 -8.85 -7.68 26.60
C PHE A 188 -9.19 -8.26 25.22
N PHE A 189 -8.80 -7.57 24.14
CA PHE A 189 -9.07 -8.05 22.78
C PHE A 189 -8.29 -9.31 22.45
N LEU A 190 -7.05 -9.44 22.94
CA LEU A 190 -6.23 -10.63 22.74
C LEU A 190 -6.79 -11.84 23.51
N LEU A 191 -7.30 -11.64 24.73
CA LEU A 191 -8.02 -12.68 25.47
C LEU A 191 -9.30 -13.11 24.74
N LEU A 192 -10.07 -12.17 24.17
CA LEU A 192 -11.23 -12.48 23.34
C LEU A 192 -10.86 -13.28 22.09
N ALA A 193 -9.67 -13.04 21.53
CA ALA A 193 -9.11 -13.81 20.42
C ALA A 193 -8.55 -15.18 20.85
N GLY A 194 -8.71 -15.58 22.11
CA GLY A 194 -8.31 -16.90 22.63
C GLY A 194 -6.81 -17.04 22.92
N GLN A 195 -6.08 -15.94 23.07
CA GLN A 195 -4.64 -15.98 23.38
C GLN A 195 -4.39 -16.42 24.83
N ASP A 196 -3.21 -17.00 25.07
CA ASP A 196 -2.77 -17.37 26.42
C ASP A 196 -2.84 -16.16 27.37
N PRO A 197 -3.43 -16.29 28.57
CA PRO A 197 -3.66 -15.15 29.44
C PRO A 197 -2.41 -14.37 29.81
N GLU A 198 -1.28 -15.05 30.00
CA GLU A 198 -0.04 -14.40 30.40
C GLU A 198 0.62 -13.68 29.21
N VAL A 199 0.60 -14.30 28.02
CA VAL A 199 1.06 -13.65 26.78
C VAL A 199 0.19 -12.43 26.45
N ALA A 200 -1.13 -12.53 26.60
CA ALA A 200 -2.06 -11.43 26.37
C ALA A 200 -1.83 -10.26 27.36
N ARG A 201 -1.60 -10.57 28.64
CA ARG A 201 -1.25 -9.58 29.67
C ARG A 201 0.03 -8.82 29.31
N LEU A 202 1.10 -9.54 28.99
CA LEU A 202 2.39 -8.96 28.59
C LEU A 202 2.28 -8.14 27.30
N ALA A 203 1.51 -8.61 26.31
CA ALA A 203 1.27 -7.89 25.07
C ALA A 203 0.49 -6.58 25.31
N GLY A 204 -0.47 -6.61 26.24
CA GLY A 204 -1.19 -5.43 26.70
C GLY A 204 -0.30 -4.43 27.43
N GLU A 205 0.63 -4.89 28.27
CA GLU A 205 1.63 -4.04 28.92
C GLU A 205 2.54 -3.35 27.90
N PHE A 206 3.04 -4.11 26.92
CA PHE A 206 3.85 -3.59 25.84
C PHE A 206 3.07 -2.53 25.02
N SER A 207 1.80 -2.82 24.69
CA SER A 207 0.92 -1.93 23.93
C SER A 207 0.65 -0.61 24.66
N ARG A 208 0.40 -0.67 25.98
CA ARG A 208 0.19 0.52 26.82
C ARG A 208 1.40 1.47 26.85
N VAL A 209 2.61 0.95 26.62
CA VAL A 209 3.81 1.77 26.50
C VAL A 209 3.95 2.34 25.08
N THR A 210 3.72 1.52 24.03
CA THR A 210 3.89 1.95 22.63
C THR A 210 2.83 2.91 22.13
N VAL A 211 1.60 2.83 22.65
CA VAL A 211 0.46 3.64 22.19
C VAL A 211 0.71 5.15 22.33
N PHE A 212 1.50 5.58 23.31
CA PHE A 212 1.85 6.99 23.49
C PHE A 212 2.71 7.57 22.36
N GLY A 213 3.40 6.72 21.59
CA GLY A 213 4.20 7.15 20.44
C GLY A 213 3.37 7.35 19.18
N VAL A 214 2.18 6.73 19.10
CA VAL A 214 1.33 6.74 17.91
C VAL A 214 0.89 8.16 17.49
N PRO A 215 0.45 9.05 18.39
CA PRO A 215 0.12 10.44 18.02
C PRO A 215 1.28 11.17 17.34
N PHE A 216 2.50 10.99 17.86
CA PHE A 216 3.70 11.63 17.33
C PHE A 216 4.08 11.07 15.96
N LEU A 217 3.98 9.75 15.80
CA LEU A 217 4.19 9.08 14.52
C LEU A 217 3.23 9.62 13.46
N PHE A 218 1.95 9.81 13.78
CA PHE A 218 0.98 10.35 12.81
C PHE A 218 1.22 11.82 12.47
N VAL A 219 1.66 12.64 13.43
CA VAL A 219 2.08 14.03 13.14
C VAL A 219 3.27 14.04 12.19
N TYR A 220 4.27 13.20 12.44
CA TYR A 220 5.41 13.03 11.54
C TYR A 220 4.95 12.55 10.16
N GLU A 221 4.04 11.57 10.09
CA GLU A 221 3.52 11.01 8.85
C GLU A 221 2.89 12.10 7.96
N MET A 222 1.99 12.89 8.51
CA MET A 222 1.28 13.94 7.76
C MET A 222 2.24 14.99 7.22
N LEU A 223 3.19 15.44 8.05
CA LEU A 223 4.20 16.43 7.65
C LEU A 223 5.19 15.87 6.64
N ARG A 224 5.58 14.60 6.80
CA ARG A 224 6.42 13.87 5.85
C ARG A 224 5.75 13.80 4.49
N LYS A 225 4.50 13.32 4.40
CA LYS A 225 3.75 13.24 3.14
C LYS A 225 3.65 14.59 2.44
N LEU A 226 3.35 15.64 3.21
CA LEU A 226 3.28 17.01 2.70
C LEU A 226 4.63 17.50 2.14
N LEU A 227 5.75 17.18 2.78
CA LEU A 227 7.09 17.53 2.29
C LEU A 227 7.49 16.68 1.08
N GLN A 228 7.20 15.38 1.11
CA GLN A 228 7.48 14.46 0.01
C GLN A 228 6.71 14.85 -1.26
N ALA A 229 5.45 15.27 -1.14
CA ALA A 229 4.66 15.82 -2.26
C ALA A 229 5.37 17.00 -2.95
N GLN A 230 6.08 17.82 -2.17
CA GLN A 230 6.89 18.94 -2.67
C GLN A 230 8.27 18.53 -3.21
N ASN A 231 8.53 17.22 -3.36
CA ASN A 231 9.84 16.65 -3.72
C ASN A 231 10.93 16.87 -2.64
N VAL A 232 10.54 17.19 -1.40
CA VAL A 232 11.45 17.40 -0.27
C VAL A 232 11.55 16.11 0.55
N VAL A 233 12.51 15.26 0.19
CA VAL A 233 12.65 13.89 0.72
C VAL A 233 13.86 13.71 1.64
N ARG A 234 14.95 14.45 1.40
CA ARG A 234 16.24 14.26 2.09
C ARG A 234 16.20 14.45 3.62
N PRO A 235 15.49 15.45 4.18
CA PRO A 235 15.45 15.63 5.65
C PRO A 235 14.87 14.41 6.37
N MET A 236 13.96 13.67 5.73
CA MET A 236 13.32 12.49 6.32
C MET A 236 14.32 11.37 6.59
N VAL A 237 15.41 11.25 5.80
CA VAL A 237 16.48 10.29 6.05
C VAL A 237 17.15 10.56 7.40
N LEU A 238 17.44 11.83 7.70
CA LEU A 238 18.04 12.23 8.97
C LEU A 238 17.07 11.97 10.14
N PHE A 239 15.79 12.27 9.98
CA PHE A 239 14.80 12.09 11.05
C PHE A 239 14.55 10.61 11.33
N ALA A 240 14.45 9.79 10.29
CA ALA A 240 14.38 8.34 10.40
C ALA A 240 15.63 7.76 11.08
N LEU A 241 16.82 8.28 10.73
CA LEU A 241 18.08 7.87 11.36
C LEU A 241 18.10 8.20 12.87
N VAL A 242 17.64 9.39 13.27
CA VAL A 242 17.55 9.79 14.68
C VAL A 242 16.58 8.87 15.44
N GLY A 243 15.38 8.65 14.90
CA GLY A 243 14.39 7.77 15.51
C GLY A 243 14.90 6.33 15.63
N THR A 244 15.57 5.83 14.59
CA THR A 244 16.20 4.50 14.58
C THR A 244 17.32 4.42 15.61
N PHE A 245 18.20 5.41 15.68
CA PHE A 245 19.29 5.45 16.65
C PHE A 245 18.76 5.39 18.10
N ILE A 246 17.73 6.17 18.41
CA ILE A 246 17.08 6.16 19.73
C ILE A 246 16.50 4.77 20.04
N ASN A 247 15.87 4.13 19.05
CA ASN A 247 15.34 2.79 19.25
C ASN A 247 16.44 1.73 19.42
N VAL A 248 17.49 1.72 18.59
CA VAL A 248 18.55 0.72 18.66
C VAL A 248 19.41 0.91 19.92
N PHE A 249 20.03 2.08 20.05
CA PHE A 249 20.95 2.34 21.15
C PHE A 249 20.21 2.51 22.47
N GLY A 250 19.14 3.32 22.47
CA GLY A 250 18.30 3.50 23.65
C GLY A 250 17.58 2.21 24.04
N GLY A 251 17.12 1.41 23.08
CA GLY A 251 16.51 0.10 23.35
C GLY A 251 17.50 -0.87 23.99
N TYR A 252 18.73 -0.97 23.48
CA TYR A 252 19.76 -1.80 24.09
C TYR A 252 20.07 -1.38 25.54
N MET A 253 20.25 -0.08 25.77
CA MET A 253 20.51 0.47 27.11
C MET A 253 19.33 0.25 28.06
N LEU A 254 18.10 0.59 27.66
CA LEU A 254 16.92 0.47 28.51
C LEU A 254 16.55 -1.00 28.77
N THR A 255 16.80 -1.90 27.83
CA THR A 255 16.46 -3.33 27.99
C THR A 255 17.45 -4.05 28.89
N TYR A 256 18.76 -3.86 28.71
CA TYR A 256 19.77 -4.66 29.42
C TYR A 256 20.45 -3.96 30.59
N TRP A 257 20.52 -2.62 30.57
CA TRP A 257 21.29 -1.83 31.54
C TRP A 257 20.40 -1.03 32.50
N SER A 258 19.08 -1.17 32.39
CA SER A 258 18.12 -0.55 33.29
C SER A 258 17.18 -1.60 33.89
N SER A 259 16.45 -1.24 34.94
CA SER A 259 15.44 -2.12 35.57
C SER A 259 14.19 -2.31 34.71
N LEU A 260 14.06 -1.66 33.55
CA LEU A 260 12.86 -1.73 32.70
C LEU A 260 12.74 -3.06 31.93
N GLY A 261 13.85 -3.74 31.62
CA GLY A 261 13.84 -5.04 30.94
C GLY A 261 12.99 -5.05 29.67
N PHE A 262 12.02 -5.96 29.60
CA PHE A 262 11.03 -6.07 28.53
C PHE A 262 10.35 -4.74 28.14
N HIS A 263 10.02 -3.91 29.14
CA HIS A 263 9.38 -2.61 28.91
C HIS A 263 10.36 -1.56 28.33
N GLY A 264 11.66 -1.76 28.53
CA GLY A 264 12.70 -0.90 27.98
C GLY A 264 12.69 -0.91 26.44
N ALA A 265 12.49 -2.08 25.84
CA ALA A 265 12.34 -2.22 24.39
C ALA A 265 11.12 -1.45 23.87
N ALA A 266 9.96 -1.59 24.53
CA ALA A 266 8.75 -0.85 24.19
C ALA A 266 8.94 0.67 24.30
N LEU A 267 9.51 1.12 25.42
CA LEU A 267 9.73 2.53 25.69
C LEU A 267 10.68 3.18 24.67
N SER A 268 11.76 2.49 24.30
CA SER A 268 12.70 3.00 23.30
C SER A 268 12.04 3.23 21.93
N ARG A 269 11.09 2.36 21.54
CA ARG A 269 10.29 2.52 20.31
C ARG A 269 9.37 3.72 20.40
N THR A 270 8.68 3.88 21.54
CA THR A 270 7.85 5.05 21.83
C THR A 270 8.65 6.35 21.71
N LEU A 271 9.84 6.40 22.31
CA LEU A 271 10.73 7.56 22.26
C LEU A 271 11.24 7.83 20.84
N GLY A 272 11.53 6.78 20.07
CA GLY A 272 11.88 6.89 18.65
C GLY A 272 10.77 7.57 17.83
N TYR A 273 9.51 7.16 18.00
CA TYR A 273 8.36 7.81 17.36
C TYR A 273 8.16 9.25 17.82
N MET A 274 8.38 9.56 19.10
CA MET A 274 8.29 10.92 19.62
C MET A 274 9.39 11.84 19.08
N ALA A 275 10.59 11.32 18.84
CA ALA A 275 11.72 12.11 18.36
C ALA A 275 11.58 12.58 16.91
N MET A 276 11.04 11.73 16.02
CA MET A 276 10.90 12.04 14.59
C MET A 276 10.20 13.38 14.29
N PRO A 277 8.99 13.67 14.82
CA PRO A 277 8.34 14.95 14.57
C PRO A 277 9.03 16.13 15.25
N LEU A 278 9.76 15.92 16.35
CA LEU A 278 10.50 17.00 17.03
C LEU A 278 11.64 17.53 16.15
N CYS A 279 12.20 16.71 15.26
CA CYS A 279 13.21 17.15 14.29
C CYS A 279 12.66 18.07 13.20
N LEU A 280 11.34 18.12 12.99
CA LEU A 280 10.73 18.99 11.96
C LEU A 280 10.78 20.48 12.34
N ALA A 281 10.69 20.81 13.64
CA ALA A 281 10.74 22.20 14.10
C ALA A 281 12.04 22.92 13.72
N PRO A 282 13.25 22.43 14.07
CA PRO A 282 14.50 23.08 13.65
C PRO A 282 14.66 23.08 12.12
N TYR A 283 14.21 22.04 11.43
CA TYR A 283 14.22 22.01 9.98
C TYR A 283 13.38 23.14 9.36
N PHE A 284 12.17 23.38 9.88
CA PHE A 284 11.33 24.47 9.39
C PHE A 284 11.91 25.84 9.69
N MET A 285 12.57 26.03 10.84
CA MET A 285 13.27 27.27 11.18
C MET A 285 14.43 27.57 10.22
N VAL A 286 15.21 26.55 9.84
CA VAL A 286 16.38 26.73 8.96
C VAL A 286 15.99 26.82 7.49
N SER A 287 15.10 25.94 7.01
CA SER A 287 14.75 25.87 5.59
C SER A 287 13.79 26.97 5.15
N GLY A 288 12.97 27.49 6.07
CA GLY A 288 11.86 28.38 5.73
C GLY A 288 10.80 27.75 4.82
N ASN A 289 10.87 26.46 4.47
CA ASN A 289 10.00 25.86 3.44
C ASN A 289 8.51 26.01 3.77
N HIS A 290 8.17 25.94 5.06
CA HIS A 290 6.80 26.10 5.55
C HIS A 290 6.17 27.44 5.18
N THR A 291 6.96 28.51 5.03
CA THR A 291 6.45 29.86 4.69
C THR A 291 5.74 29.92 3.33
N ARG A 292 5.99 28.93 2.45
CA ARG A 292 5.37 28.87 1.12
C ARG A 292 3.94 28.33 1.12
N TRP A 293 3.56 27.55 2.13
CA TRP A 293 2.29 26.82 2.16
C TRP A 293 1.54 26.95 3.50
N TRP A 294 2.18 27.43 4.56
CA TRP A 294 1.56 27.63 5.86
C TRP A 294 1.22 29.10 6.07
N THR A 295 -0.07 29.43 5.97
CA THR A 295 -0.59 30.80 6.21
C THR A 295 -1.25 30.96 7.59
N GLY A 296 -0.96 30.06 8.52
CA GLY A 296 -1.60 30.03 9.84
C GLY A 296 -2.86 29.16 9.92
N TRP A 297 -3.47 29.13 11.11
CA TRP A 297 -4.65 28.31 11.39
C TRP A 297 -5.90 28.89 10.75
N LYS A 298 -6.59 28.05 9.97
CA LYS A 298 -7.83 28.37 9.26
C LYS A 298 -8.82 27.23 9.45
N ILE A 299 -9.19 26.97 10.70
CA ILE A 299 -9.95 25.78 11.13
C ILE A 299 -11.29 25.66 10.39
N LYS A 300 -11.98 26.77 10.10
CA LYS A 300 -13.25 26.75 9.35
C LYS A 300 -13.08 26.26 7.92
N GLU A 301 -12.07 26.75 7.21
CA GLU A 301 -11.74 26.32 5.84
C GLU A 301 -11.27 24.86 5.83
N ALA A 302 -10.44 24.47 6.81
CA ALA A 302 -10.00 23.09 6.97
C ALA A 302 -11.17 22.13 7.25
N TRP A 303 -12.13 22.54 8.10
CA TRP A 303 -13.32 21.74 8.37
C TRP A 303 -14.15 21.49 7.12
N ALA A 304 -14.29 22.49 6.24
CA ALA A 304 -14.99 22.35 4.97
C ALA A 304 -14.35 21.32 4.02
N LEU A 305 -13.04 21.06 4.15
CA LEU A 305 -12.30 20.09 3.34
C LEU A 305 -12.29 18.67 3.95
N VAL A 306 -12.84 18.47 5.15
CA VAL A 306 -12.92 17.14 5.79
C VAL A 306 -13.68 16.11 4.92
N PRO A 307 -14.81 16.43 4.29
CA PRO A 307 -15.50 15.48 3.38
C PRO A 307 -14.62 15.05 2.20
N LEU A 308 -13.92 15.98 1.57
CA LEU A 308 -12.96 15.68 0.49
C LEU A 308 -11.83 14.79 0.99
N PHE A 309 -11.27 15.09 2.17
CA PHE A 309 -10.25 14.28 2.80
C PHE A 309 -10.74 12.85 3.05
N LEU A 310 -11.93 12.67 3.63
CA LEU A 310 -12.50 11.36 3.92
C LEU A 310 -12.87 10.57 2.65
N ARG A 311 -13.29 11.25 1.57
CA ARG A 311 -13.59 10.62 0.27
C ARG A 311 -12.37 9.92 -0.34
N LEU A 312 -11.15 10.39 -0.04
CA LEU A 312 -9.90 9.73 -0.45
C LEU A 312 -9.32 8.87 0.68
N GLY A 313 -9.42 9.35 1.92
CA GLY A 313 -8.82 8.74 3.11
C GLY A 313 -9.48 7.43 3.50
N ILE A 314 -10.81 7.32 3.46
CA ILE A 314 -11.50 6.06 3.79
C ILE A 314 -11.14 4.97 2.78
N PRO A 315 -11.22 5.21 1.45
CA PRO A 315 -10.68 4.27 0.49
C PRO A 315 -9.20 3.96 0.65
N GLY A 316 -8.36 4.97 0.90
CA GLY A 316 -6.94 4.77 1.15
C GLY A 316 -6.65 3.88 2.36
N PHE A 317 -7.45 4.04 3.42
CA PHE A 317 -7.49 3.14 4.57
C PHE A 317 -7.87 1.73 4.19
N LEU A 318 -9.02 1.53 3.54
CA LEU A 318 -9.48 0.21 3.14
C LEU A 318 -8.47 -0.47 2.21
N MET A 319 -7.91 0.26 1.25
CA MET A 319 -6.89 -0.26 0.34
C MET A 319 -5.68 -0.84 1.09
N MET A 320 -5.15 -0.11 2.08
CA MET A 320 -4.02 -0.58 2.90
C MET A 320 -4.42 -1.68 3.89
N ALA A 321 -5.52 -1.47 4.61
CA ALA A 321 -5.97 -2.35 5.68
C ALA A 321 -6.36 -3.73 5.16
N MET A 322 -7.06 -3.81 4.02
CA MET A 322 -7.45 -5.10 3.44
C MET A 322 -6.23 -5.97 3.13
N GLU A 323 -5.15 -5.39 2.61
CA GLU A 323 -3.91 -6.10 2.35
C GLU A 323 -3.18 -6.49 3.64
N TRP A 324 -2.97 -5.54 4.55
CA TRP A 324 -2.25 -5.79 5.81
C TRP A 324 -2.97 -6.81 6.68
N TRP A 325 -4.28 -6.69 6.84
CA TRP A 325 -5.06 -7.64 7.63
C TRP A 325 -5.10 -9.02 6.98
N ALA A 326 -5.01 -9.12 5.65
CA ALA A 326 -4.96 -10.41 4.98
C ALA A 326 -3.66 -11.17 5.32
N TYR A 327 -2.53 -10.49 5.49
CA TYR A 327 -1.31 -11.11 6.02
C TYR A 327 -1.50 -11.66 7.44
N GLU A 328 -2.18 -10.93 8.31
CA GLU A 328 -2.45 -11.38 9.68
C GLU A 328 -3.41 -12.57 9.71
N VAL A 329 -4.43 -12.58 8.84
CA VAL A 329 -5.29 -13.76 8.65
C VAL A 329 -4.47 -14.95 8.16
N LEU A 330 -3.53 -14.75 7.24
CA LEU A 330 -2.65 -15.81 6.75
C LEU A 330 -1.80 -16.42 7.87
N ALA A 331 -1.27 -15.58 8.77
CA ALA A 331 -0.52 -16.02 9.94
C ALA A 331 -1.37 -16.90 10.88
N VAL A 332 -2.62 -16.48 11.14
CA VAL A 332 -3.57 -17.27 11.94
C VAL A 332 -3.89 -18.61 11.28
N ILE A 333 -4.11 -18.62 9.96
CA ILE A 333 -4.39 -19.86 9.22
C ILE A 333 -3.17 -20.79 9.26
N ALA A 334 -1.94 -20.26 9.11
CA ALA A 334 -0.71 -21.02 9.19
C ALA A 334 -0.56 -21.74 10.55
N GLY A 335 -0.98 -21.10 11.64
CA GLY A 335 -1.00 -21.71 12.98
C GLY A 335 -1.98 -22.87 13.16
N ASN A 336 -3.00 -22.94 12.30
CA ASN A 336 -4.02 -24.01 12.34
C ASN A 336 -3.71 -25.18 11.40
N LEU A 337 -2.58 -25.15 10.68
CA LEU A 337 -2.14 -26.28 9.86
C LEU A 337 -1.76 -27.50 10.74
N PRO A 338 -1.79 -28.74 10.19
CA PRO A 338 -1.43 -29.95 10.94
C PRO A 338 -0.06 -29.85 11.64
N ASP A 339 0.92 -29.21 10.99
CA ASP A 339 2.24 -28.89 11.55
C ASP A 339 2.35 -27.39 11.90
N GLY A 340 1.41 -26.87 12.70
CA GLY A 340 1.25 -25.44 12.96
C GLY A 340 2.52 -24.73 13.46
N VAL A 341 3.29 -25.35 14.36
CA VAL A 341 4.54 -24.76 14.90
C VAL A 341 5.59 -24.57 13.80
N VAL A 342 5.78 -25.58 12.95
CA VAL A 342 6.73 -25.53 11.83
C VAL A 342 6.24 -24.53 10.78
N SER A 343 4.94 -24.54 10.48
CA SER A 343 4.31 -23.68 9.48
C SER A 343 4.35 -22.21 9.86
N VAL A 344 4.10 -21.87 11.13
CA VAL A 344 4.23 -20.50 11.66
C VAL A 344 5.68 -20.04 11.61
N SER A 345 6.63 -20.92 11.95
CA SER A 345 8.06 -20.61 11.88
C SER A 345 8.50 -20.33 10.45
N ALA A 346 8.08 -21.16 9.49
CA ALA A 346 8.32 -20.94 8.06
C ALA A 346 7.66 -19.64 7.58
N HIS A 347 6.39 -19.40 7.92
CA HIS A 347 5.67 -18.18 7.58
C HIS A 347 6.40 -16.92 8.08
N ALA A 348 6.93 -16.94 9.31
CA ALA A 348 7.71 -15.83 9.86
C ALA A 348 8.98 -15.54 9.05
N VAL A 349 9.69 -16.58 8.57
CA VAL A 349 10.84 -16.40 7.66
C VAL A 349 10.40 -15.73 6.36
N LEU A 350 9.33 -16.25 5.74
CA LEU A 350 8.80 -15.71 4.48
C LEU A 350 8.34 -14.25 4.63
N MET A 351 7.63 -13.92 5.70
CA MET A 351 7.19 -12.55 6.01
C MET A 351 8.35 -11.59 6.21
N ASN A 352 9.44 -12.02 6.86
CA ASN A 352 10.62 -11.18 7.04
C ASN A 352 11.31 -10.88 5.70
N VAL A 353 11.41 -11.88 4.82
CA VAL A 353 11.93 -11.71 3.46
C VAL A 353 11.04 -10.77 2.66
N ALA A 354 9.73 -11.05 2.61
CA ALA A 354 8.74 -10.22 1.92
C ALA A 354 8.80 -8.77 2.38
N SER A 355 8.70 -8.55 3.70
CA SER A 355 8.70 -7.20 4.28
C SER A 355 9.99 -6.44 3.98
N SER A 356 11.14 -7.12 4.06
CA SER A 356 12.44 -6.50 3.79
C SER A 356 12.53 -6.01 2.34
N ILE A 357 12.12 -6.84 1.38
CA ILE A 357 12.16 -6.47 -0.03
C ILE A 357 11.07 -5.43 -0.34
N TYR A 358 9.88 -5.59 0.24
CA TYR A 358 8.75 -4.66 0.09
C TYR A 358 9.12 -3.23 0.47
N THR A 359 9.97 -2.99 1.50
CA THR A 359 10.40 -1.62 1.85
C THR A 359 11.09 -0.88 0.70
N VAL A 360 11.83 -1.60 -0.17
CA VAL A 360 12.48 -1.04 -1.36
C VAL A 360 11.43 -0.63 -2.39
N PHE A 361 10.48 -1.52 -2.69
CA PHE A 361 9.44 -1.25 -3.68
C PHE A 361 8.44 -0.19 -3.22
N MET A 362 8.18 -0.14 -1.92
CA MET A 362 7.32 0.87 -1.32
C MET A 362 7.95 2.27 -1.45
N GLY A 363 9.28 2.42 -1.35
CA GLY A 363 9.94 3.70 -1.63
C GLY A 363 9.84 4.15 -3.10
N VAL A 364 9.90 3.20 -4.04
CA VAL A 364 9.65 3.46 -5.47
C VAL A 364 8.17 3.80 -5.72
N SER A 365 7.24 3.09 -5.07
CA SER A 365 5.80 3.30 -5.12
C SER A 365 5.42 4.74 -4.71
N ILE A 366 5.97 5.22 -3.60
CA ILE A 366 5.76 6.60 -3.13
C ILE A 366 6.33 7.63 -4.10
N SER A 367 7.50 7.35 -4.68
CA SER A 367 8.10 8.26 -5.66
C SER A 367 7.26 8.34 -6.93
N SER A 368 6.70 7.21 -7.38
CA SER A 368 5.76 7.16 -8.50
C SER A 368 4.48 7.93 -8.19
N ASN A 369 3.89 7.71 -7.01
CA ASN A 369 2.74 8.45 -6.51
C ASN A 369 2.96 9.97 -6.56
N ILE A 370 4.06 10.47 -5.98
CA ILE A 370 4.41 11.91 -5.98
C ILE A 370 4.53 12.44 -7.40
N ARG A 371 5.26 11.73 -8.27
CA ARG A 371 5.53 12.18 -9.65
C ARG A 371 4.26 12.18 -10.51
N VAL A 372 3.44 11.13 -10.41
CA VAL A 372 2.16 11.02 -11.12
C VAL A 372 1.19 12.09 -10.62
N GLY A 373 1.02 12.24 -9.31
CA GLY A 373 0.14 13.25 -8.72
C GLY A 373 0.55 14.68 -9.08
N ASN A 374 1.86 14.98 -9.03
CA ASN A 374 2.39 16.28 -9.47
C ASN A 374 2.09 16.54 -10.96
N CYS A 375 2.23 15.53 -11.83
CA CYS A 375 1.95 15.71 -13.26
C CYS A 375 0.45 15.86 -13.54
N LEU A 376 -0.41 15.06 -12.91
CA LEU A 376 -1.86 15.18 -13.08
C LEU A 376 -2.38 16.51 -12.55
N GLY A 377 -1.88 16.98 -11.40
CA GLY A 377 -2.20 18.31 -10.87
C GLY A 377 -1.74 19.45 -11.78
N ALA A 378 -0.58 19.29 -12.42
CA ALA A 378 -0.04 20.24 -13.41
C ALA A 378 -0.71 20.13 -14.80
N ASN A 379 -1.77 19.33 -14.95
CA ASN A 379 -2.41 19.05 -16.23
C ASN A 379 -1.45 18.48 -17.30
N HIS A 380 -0.53 17.60 -16.89
CA HIS A 380 0.45 16.93 -17.75
C HIS A 380 0.19 15.41 -17.85
N PRO A 381 -0.89 14.99 -18.52
CA PRO A 381 -1.30 13.57 -18.60
C PRO A 381 -0.30 12.69 -19.36
N LYS A 382 0.39 13.18 -20.40
CA LYS A 382 1.38 12.37 -21.14
C LYS A 382 2.58 12.05 -20.25
N LYS A 383 3.10 13.02 -19.50
CA LYS A 383 4.18 12.82 -18.52
C LYS A 383 3.78 11.80 -17.46
N ALA A 384 2.58 11.94 -16.88
CA ALA A 384 2.07 11.00 -15.88
C ALA A 384 2.06 9.55 -16.44
N ARG A 385 1.59 9.36 -17.67
CA ARG A 385 1.59 8.06 -18.36
C ARG A 385 3.00 7.49 -18.54
N VAL A 386 3.95 8.31 -18.97
CA VAL A 386 5.35 7.89 -19.17
C VAL A 386 5.99 7.51 -17.84
N ILE A 387 5.81 8.31 -16.78
CA ILE A 387 6.30 8.00 -15.43
C ILE A 387 5.76 6.64 -14.96
N SER A 388 4.47 6.38 -15.11
CA SER A 388 3.88 5.10 -14.69
C SER A 388 4.49 3.92 -15.45
N ARG A 389 4.65 4.03 -16.78
CA ARG A 389 5.25 2.97 -17.60
C ARG A 389 6.72 2.72 -17.27
N THR A 390 7.51 3.77 -17.13
CA THR A 390 8.94 3.64 -16.81
C THR A 390 9.14 3.11 -15.40
N THR A 391 8.31 3.52 -14.43
CA THR A 391 8.37 2.99 -13.07
C THR A 391 8.04 1.49 -13.03
N LEU A 392 6.93 1.06 -13.65
CA LEU A 392 6.56 -0.36 -13.69
C LEU A 392 7.62 -1.21 -14.38
N SER A 393 8.22 -0.72 -15.47
CA SER A 393 9.32 -1.41 -16.16
C SER A 393 10.57 -1.52 -15.29
N THR A 394 10.91 -0.47 -14.55
CA THR A 394 12.05 -0.45 -13.61
C THR A 394 11.85 -1.46 -12.48
N VAL A 395 10.63 -1.49 -11.92
CA VAL A 395 10.26 -2.38 -10.82
C VAL A 395 10.27 -3.83 -11.27
N PHE A 396 9.82 -4.13 -12.49
CA PHE A 396 9.92 -5.48 -13.04
C PHE A 396 11.38 -5.95 -13.09
N VAL A 397 12.29 -5.14 -13.63
CA VAL A 397 13.72 -5.50 -13.68
C VAL A 397 14.33 -5.67 -12.28
N LEU A 398 14.04 -4.73 -11.38
CA LEU A 398 14.58 -4.75 -10.02
C LEU A 398 14.02 -5.94 -9.21
N SER A 399 12.74 -6.27 -9.37
CA SER A 399 12.13 -7.41 -8.69
C SER A 399 12.61 -8.74 -9.23
N CYS A 400 12.91 -8.87 -10.54
CA CYS A 400 13.61 -10.05 -11.05
C CYS A 400 14.99 -10.24 -10.39
N PHE A 401 15.71 -9.15 -10.10
CA PHE A 401 16.98 -9.23 -9.37
C PHE A 401 16.78 -9.75 -7.93
N PHE A 402 15.82 -9.20 -7.17
CA PHE A 402 15.53 -9.67 -5.81
C PHE A 402 14.99 -11.11 -5.79
N ALA A 403 14.11 -11.47 -6.73
CA ALA A 403 13.61 -12.83 -6.89
C ALA A 403 14.75 -13.82 -7.18
N GLY A 404 15.71 -13.44 -8.03
CA GLY A 404 16.93 -14.21 -8.27
C GLY A 404 17.79 -14.36 -7.01
N LEU A 405 17.93 -13.30 -6.21
CA LEU A 405 18.66 -13.34 -4.94
C LEU A 405 17.99 -14.29 -3.93
N VAL A 406 16.67 -14.21 -3.78
CA VAL A 406 15.89 -15.13 -2.93
C VAL A 406 16.06 -16.57 -3.40
N TYR A 407 15.95 -16.83 -4.70
CA TYR A 407 16.15 -18.16 -5.27
C TYR A 407 17.55 -18.74 -4.95
N LEU A 408 18.60 -17.93 -5.12
CA LEU A 408 19.99 -18.34 -4.88
C LEU A 408 20.28 -18.57 -3.39
N LEU A 409 19.72 -17.73 -2.52
CA LEU A 409 19.99 -17.74 -1.09
C LEU A 409 18.95 -18.48 -0.25
N ARG A 410 17.97 -19.17 -0.87
CA ARG A 410 16.86 -19.83 -0.17
C ARG A 410 17.27 -20.86 0.88
N HIS A 411 18.48 -21.41 0.80
CA HIS A 411 19.01 -22.36 1.79
C HIS A 411 19.74 -21.64 2.93
N GLN A 412 20.25 -20.42 2.70
CA GLN A 412 21.00 -19.63 3.66
C GLN A 412 20.11 -18.70 4.47
N ILE A 413 19.07 -18.13 3.85
CA ILE A 413 18.17 -17.17 4.52
C ILE A 413 17.52 -17.76 5.78
N PRO A 414 16.93 -18.98 5.77
CA PRO A 414 16.29 -19.51 6.96
C PRO A 414 17.28 -19.72 8.12
N LEU A 415 18.54 -20.06 7.82
CA LEU A 415 19.60 -20.24 8.82
C LEU A 415 19.92 -18.98 9.62
N LEU A 416 19.56 -17.80 9.10
CA LEU A 416 19.75 -16.52 9.80
C LEU A 416 18.68 -16.26 10.87
N VAL A 417 17.55 -16.96 10.80
CA VAL A 417 16.35 -16.64 11.58
C VAL A 417 15.96 -17.79 12.53
N ILE A 418 16.17 -19.03 12.11
CA ILE A 418 15.71 -20.23 12.83
C ILE A 418 16.81 -21.29 12.95
N ASN A 419 16.75 -22.07 14.05
CA ASN A 419 17.72 -23.11 14.38
C ASN A 419 17.17 -24.55 14.25
N ASP A 420 15.89 -24.71 13.93
CA ASP A 420 15.26 -26.03 13.77
C ASP A 420 15.44 -26.55 12.32
N PRO A 421 16.13 -27.69 12.10
CA PRO A 421 16.39 -28.21 10.76
C PRO A 421 15.13 -28.46 9.92
N VAL A 422 14.03 -28.87 10.56
CA VAL A 422 12.76 -29.15 9.85
C VAL A 422 12.12 -27.84 9.38
N ALA A 423 12.03 -26.84 10.26
CA ALA A 423 11.56 -25.52 9.88
C ALA A 423 12.47 -24.83 8.84
N ILE A 424 13.79 -25.04 8.91
CA ILE A 424 14.75 -24.52 7.91
C ILE A 424 14.44 -25.07 6.52
N GLN A 425 14.29 -26.39 6.42
CA GLN A 425 13.98 -27.04 5.14
C GLN A 425 12.62 -26.56 4.62
N ARG A 426 11.60 -26.53 5.48
CA ARG A 426 10.25 -26.08 5.08
C ARG A 426 10.22 -24.62 4.63
N ALA A 427 10.93 -23.73 5.33
CA ALA A 427 11.08 -22.34 4.93
C ALA A 427 11.81 -22.22 3.58
N SER A 428 12.84 -23.05 3.34
CA SER A 428 13.57 -23.06 2.07
C SER A 428 12.68 -23.45 0.88
N ASP A 429 11.85 -24.48 1.06
CA ASP A 429 10.91 -24.96 0.05
C ASP A 429 9.81 -23.91 -0.22
N ALA A 430 9.28 -23.30 0.84
CA ALA A 430 8.30 -22.23 0.72
C ALA A 430 8.86 -20.93 0.10
N LEU A 431 10.15 -20.62 0.29
CA LEU A 431 10.81 -19.50 -0.40
C LEU A 431 10.83 -19.70 -1.92
N LEU A 432 10.84 -20.95 -2.42
CA LEU A 432 10.75 -21.20 -3.87
C LEU A 432 9.41 -20.74 -4.44
N VAL A 433 8.32 -20.93 -3.69
CA VAL A 433 6.97 -20.44 -4.03
C VAL A 433 6.94 -18.91 -4.07
N MET A 434 7.70 -18.25 -3.21
CA MET A 434 7.77 -16.78 -3.16
C MET A 434 8.48 -16.15 -4.36
N VAL A 435 9.34 -16.85 -5.09
CA VAL A 435 10.15 -16.26 -6.18
C VAL A 435 9.30 -15.57 -7.26
N PRO A 436 8.32 -16.23 -7.92
CA PRO A 436 7.47 -15.55 -8.89
C PRO A 436 6.51 -14.55 -8.23
N TYR A 437 6.12 -14.80 -6.99
CA TYR A 437 5.26 -13.96 -6.18
C TYR A 437 5.88 -12.58 -5.93
N GLU A 438 7.16 -12.53 -5.58
CA GLU A 438 7.90 -11.31 -5.25
C GLU A 438 7.84 -10.28 -6.39
N ILE A 439 7.93 -10.76 -7.63
CA ILE A 439 7.85 -9.91 -8.84
C ILE A 439 6.47 -9.25 -8.93
N ILE A 440 5.41 -10.04 -8.72
CA ILE A 440 4.03 -9.56 -8.83
C ILE A 440 3.69 -8.63 -7.66
N ASP A 441 4.13 -8.96 -6.45
CA ASP A 441 3.91 -8.14 -5.25
C ASP A 441 4.60 -6.77 -5.37
N SER A 442 5.84 -6.76 -5.86
CA SER A 442 6.57 -5.52 -6.17
C SER A 442 5.82 -4.63 -7.16
N LEU A 443 5.29 -5.23 -8.23
CA LEU A 443 4.50 -4.53 -9.24
C LEU A 443 3.15 -4.04 -8.69
N ASN A 444 2.50 -4.86 -7.85
CA ASN A 444 1.28 -4.50 -7.14
C ASN A 444 1.50 -3.28 -6.23
N CYS A 445 2.56 -3.30 -5.43
CA CYS A 445 2.94 -2.19 -4.55
C CYS A 445 3.06 -0.87 -5.31
N VAL A 446 3.74 -0.88 -6.47
CA VAL A 446 3.96 0.33 -7.26
C VAL A 446 2.69 0.80 -7.99
N ILE A 447 1.86 -0.11 -8.51
CA ILE A 447 0.60 0.31 -9.13
C ILE A 447 -0.35 0.94 -8.12
N GLN A 448 -0.39 0.44 -6.87
CA GLN A 448 -1.14 1.10 -5.80
C GLN A 448 -0.63 2.52 -5.52
N GLY A 449 0.68 2.77 -5.63
CA GLY A 449 1.25 4.12 -5.58
C GLY A 449 0.75 5.01 -6.72
N ILE A 450 0.74 4.51 -7.95
CA ILE A 450 0.20 5.23 -9.11
C ILE A 450 -1.28 5.60 -8.89
N TYR A 451 -2.07 4.68 -8.31
CA TYR A 451 -3.47 4.91 -7.98
C TYR A 451 -3.66 6.00 -6.92
N LYS A 452 -2.81 6.05 -5.89
CA LYS A 452 -2.81 7.16 -4.93
C LYS A 452 -2.51 8.49 -5.63
N GLY A 453 -1.53 8.52 -6.55
CA GLY A 453 -1.20 9.71 -7.33
C GLY A 453 -2.37 10.18 -8.21
N ALA A 454 -3.13 9.24 -8.77
CA ALA A 454 -4.33 9.51 -9.57
C ALA A 454 -5.57 9.87 -8.75
N GLY A 455 -5.59 9.56 -7.45
CA GLY A 455 -6.77 9.71 -6.59
C GLY A 455 -7.81 8.60 -6.77
N TRP A 456 -7.37 7.41 -7.19
CA TRP A 456 -8.20 6.25 -7.50
C TRP A 456 -8.19 5.19 -6.37
N GLN A 457 -7.98 5.61 -5.13
CA GLN A 457 -7.92 4.68 -3.98
C GLN A 457 -9.20 3.83 -3.83
N ASP A 458 -10.37 4.35 -4.19
CA ASP A 458 -11.65 3.60 -4.12
C ASP A 458 -11.66 2.36 -5.01
N MET A 459 -11.20 2.50 -6.24
CA MET A 459 -11.14 1.37 -7.18
C MET A 459 -10.13 0.31 -6.71
N ALA A 460 -8.97 0.75 -6.21
CA ALA A 460 -7.98 -0.16 -5.65
C ALA A 460 -8.46 -0.83 -4.36
N ALA A 461 -9.16 -0.13 -3.46
CA ALA A 461 -9.74 -0.71 -2.25
C ALA A 461 -10.72 -1.84 -2.57
N LYS A 462 -11.67 -1.61 -3.49
CA LYS A 462 -12.63 -2.63 -3.96
C LYS A 462 -11.90 -3.83 -4.58
N THR A 463 -10.86 -3.56 -5.36
CA THR A 463 -10.03 -4.60 -5.98
C THR A 463 -9.31 -5.43 -4.92
N ASN A 464 -8.74 -4.82 -3.89
CA ASN A 464 -8.05 -5.51 -2.80
C ASN A 464 -9.01 -6.40 -2.00
N VAL A 465 -10.23 -5.93 -1.70
CA VAL A 465 -11.25 -6.78 -1.04
C VAL A 465 -11.52 -8.05 -1.84
N LEU A 466 -11.80 -7.92 -3.14
CA LEU A 466 -12.05 -9.04 -4.03
C LEU A 466 -10.83 -9.98 -4.10
N ALA A 467 -9.66 -9.42 -4.37
CA ALA A 467 -8.43 -10.15 -4.56
C ALA A 467 -8.02 -10.96 -3.33
N PHE A 468 -8.01 -10.36 -2.14
CA PHE A 468 -7.52 -11.01 -0.93
C PHE A 468 -8.57 -11.89 -0.25
N TYR A 469 -9.80 -11.40 -0.08
CA TYR A 469 -10.79 -12.07 0.77
C TYR A 469 -11.72 -13.01 0.01
N VAL A 470 -11.96 -12.76 -1.28
CA VAL A 470 -12.82 -13.63 -2.10
C VAL A 470 -12.01 -14.68 -2.85
N ILE A 471 -10.78 -14.34 -3.27
CA ILE A 471 -9.95 -15.23 -4.09
C ILE A 471 -8.77 -15.79 -3.27
N GLY A 472 -7.88 -14.92 -2.80
CA GLY A 472 -6.58 -15.33 -2.27
C GLY A 472 -6.66 -16.20 -1.02
N ILE A 473 -7.33 -15.71 0.03
CA ILE A 473 -7.47 -16.44 1.30
C ILE A 473 -8.24 -17.75 1.12
N PRO A 474 -9.42 -17.79 0.47
CA PRO A 474 -10.15 -19.04 0.26
C PRO A 474 -9.35 -20.06 -0.56
N LEU A 475 -8.68 -19.63 -1.64
CA LEU A 475 -7.82 -20.51 -2.43
C LEU A 475 -6.63 -21.02 -1.60
N GLY A 476 -6.01 -20.16 -0.79
CA GLY A 476 -4.93 -20.53 0.10
C GLY A 476 -5.37 -21.59 1.10
N ALA A 477 -6.50 -21.38 1.77
CA ALA A 477 -7.07 -22.36 2.70
C ALA A 477 -7.39 -23.70 2.00
N LEU A 478 -7.99 -23.64 0.80
CA LEU A 478 -8.30 -24.84 0.02
C LEU A 478 -7.03 -25.64 -0.32
N LEU A 479 -6.01 -24.99 -0.87
CA LEU A 479 -4.72 -25.61 -1.23
C LEU A 479 -4.02 -26.21 -0.01
N SER A 480 -4.13 -25.54 1.14
CA SER A 480 -3.38 -25.92 2.33
C SER A 480 -4.02 -27.08 3.09
N PHE A 481 -5.35 -27.03 3.28
CA PHE A 481 -6.07 -28.03 4.06
C PHE A 481 -6.63 -29.17 3.23
N HIS A 482 -7.28 -28.88 2.10
CA HIS A 482 -7.93 -29.93 1.29
C HIS A 482 -6.92 -30.70 0.46
N PHE A 483 -5.99 -29.99 -0.19
CA PHE A 483 -4.95 -30.61 -1.01
C PHE A 483 -3.68 -30.94 -0.23
N GLY A 484 -3.61 -30.60 1.07
CA GLY A 484 -2.49 -30.97 1.94
C GLY A 484 -1.16 -30.32 1.57
N ILE A 485 -1.16 -29.21 0.82
CA ILE A 485 0.07 -28.53 0.37
C ILE A 485 0.74 -27.79 1.55
N GLY A 486 0.02 -27.54 2.64
CA GLY A 486 0.55 -26.87 3.83
C GLY A 486 0.81 -25.39 3.60
N ILE A 487 1.88 -24.85 4.20
CA ILE A 487 2.19 -23.41 4.16
C ILE A 487 2.42 -22.88 2.74
N GLU A 488 2.97 -23.69 1.84
CA GLU A 488 3.16 -23.39 0.43
C GLU A 488 1.81 -23.14 -0.26
N GLY A 489 0.78 -23.90 0.08
CA GLY A 489 -0.58 -23.71 -0.42
C GLY A 489 -1.14 -22.35 -0.02
N LEU A 490 -0.88 -21.90 1.22
CA LEU A 490 -1.31 -20.60 1.72
C LEU A 490 -0.68 -19.47 0.92
N TRP A 491 0.64 -19.55 0.69
CA TRP A 491 1.37 -18.53 -0.08
C TRP A 491 1.03 -18.54 -1.57
N ILE A 492 0.73 -19.71 -2.17
CA ILE A 492 0.21 -19.78 -3.55
C ILE A 492 -1.15 -19.07 -3.64
N GLY A 493 -2.06 -19.33 -2.71
CA GLY A 493 -3.38 -18.69 -2.68
C GLY A 493 -3.26 -17.17 -2.49
N PHE A 494 -2.49 -16.74 -1.49
CA PHE A 494 -2.25 -15.34 -1.22
C PHE A 494 -1.61 -14.61 -2.41
N GLY A 495 -0.60 -15.22 -3.04
CA GLY A 495 0.03 -14.70 -4.25
C GLY A 495 -0.92 -14.62 -5.45
N THR A 496 -1.88 -15.55 -5.57
CA THR A 496 -2.94 -15.47 -6.58
C THR A 496 -3.86 -14.28 -6.34
N GLY A 497 -4.14 -13.93 -5.08
CA GLY A 497 -4.84 -12.70 -4.71
C GLY A 497 -4.10 -11.47 -5.22
N ILE A 498 -2.81 -11.34 -4.88
CA ILE A 498 -1.97 -10.21 -5.34
C ILE A 498 -1.89 -10.12 -6.86
N ALA A 499 -1.72 -11.26 -7.54
CA ALA A 499 -1.74 -11.34 -9.00
C ALA A 499 -3.06 -10.86 -9.59
N THR A 500 -4.18 -11.21 -8.95
CA THR A 500 -5.51 -10.72 -9.35
C THR A 500 -5.61 -9.22 -9.18
N ALA A 501 -5.21 -8.68 -8.02
CA ALA A 501 -5.24 -7.24 -7.77
C ALA A 501 -4.36 -6.47 -8.77
N PHE A 502 -3.14 -6.95 -9.03
CA PHE A 502 -2.24 -6.32 -9.99
C PHE A 502 -2.81 -6.36 -11.41
N THR A 503 -3.37 -7.51 -11.82
CA THR A 503 -3.94 -7.68 -13.17
C THR A 503 -5.14 -6.76 -13.38
N VAL A 504 -6.06 -6.70 -12.42
CA VAL A 504 -7.24 -5.82 -12.49
C VAL A 504 -6.81 -4.35 -12.50
N CYS A 505 -5.94 -3.94 -11.58
CA CYS A 505 -5.46 -2.56 -11.52
C CYS A 505 -4.68 -2.15 -12.78
N SER A 506 -3.86 -3.05 -13.34
CA SER A 506 -3.07 -2.78 -14.55
C SER A 506 -3.96 -2.69 -15.78
N THR A 507 -4.96 -3.58 -15.87
CA THR A 507 -5.94 -3.57 -16.97
C THR A 507 -6.74 -2.28 -16.96
N ASN A 508 -7.26 -1.87 -15.79
CA ASN A 508 -7.97 -0.61 -15.65
C ASN A 508 -7.08 0.56 -16.07
N LEU A 509 -5.86 0.65 -15.52
CA LEU A 509 -4.90 1.73 -15.85
C LEU A 509 -4.54 1.78 -17.35
N TYR A 510 -4.47 0.62 -18.01
CA TYR A 510 -4.18 0.54 -19.44
C TYR A 510 -5.29 1.15 -20.31
N TYR A 511 -6.56 0.93 -19.93
CA TYR A 511 -7.73 1.44 -20.64
C TYR A 511 -8.16 2.86 -20.22
N SER A 512 -7.60 3.40 -19.14
CA SER A 512 -7.89 4.75 -18.66
C SER A 512 -7.42 5.85 -19.62
N SER A 513 -8.22 6.92 -19.72
CA SER A 513 -7.75 8.20 -20.27
C SER A 513 -6.95 8.95 -19.21
N TRP A 514 -5.71 9.31 -19.55
CA TRP A 514 -4.85 10.10 -18.67
C TRP A 514 -5.30 11.55 -18.61
N GLU A 515 -5.89 12.05 -19.70
CA GLU A 515 -6.51 13.35 -19.82
C GLU A 515 -7.69 13.48 -18.86
N GLN A 516 -8.55 12.46 -18.77
CA GLN A 516 -9.62 12.41 -17.79
C GLN A 516 -9.07 12.42 -16.35
N MET A 517 -8.02 11.65 -16.06
CA MET A 517 -7.40 11.64 -14.73
C MET A 517 -6.84 13.03 -14.34
N ALA A 518 -6.31 13.78 -15.30
CA ALA A 518 -5.84 15.15 -15.08
C ALA A 518 -7.02 16.11 -14.81
N LEU A 519 -8.12 15.98 -15.56
CA LEU A 519 -9.35 16.73 -15.32
C LEU A 519 -9.92 16.47 -13.92
N GLU A 520 -9.99 15.22 -13.50
CA GLU A 520 -10.43 14.83 -12.14
C GLU A 520 -9.54 15.44 -11.07
N ALA A 521 -8.22 15.47 -11.28
CA ALA A 521 -7.29 16.13 -10.37
C ALA A 521 -7.57 17.63 -10.26
N ARG A 522 -7.82 18.32 -11.38
CA ARG A 522 -8.19 19.75 -11.36
C ARG A 522 -9.51 20.02 -10.67
N ALA A 523 -10.52 19.17 -10.87
CA ALA A 523 -11.82 19.28 -10.21
C ALA A 523 -11.68 19.17 -8.68
N ARG A 524 -10.89 18.20 -8.18
CA ARG A 524 -10.60 18.10 -6.72
C ARG A 524 -9.95 19.36 -6.17
N LEU A 525 -9.15 20.06 -6.98
CA LEU A 525 -8.48 21.30 -6.61
C LEU A 525 -9.36 22.55 -6.79
N ALA A 526 -10.61 22.45 -7.23
CA ALA A 526 -11.53 23.57 -7.31
C ALA A 526 -12.16 23.91 -5.95
N HIS A 527 -12.32 22.90 -5.07
CA HIS A 527 -12.93 23.01 -3.74
C HIS A 527 -12.12 23.83 -2.71
#